data_AF-A0A3D3KZX3-F1
#
_entry.id   AF-A0A3D3KZX3-F1
#
_cell.length_a   1.000
_cell.length_b   1.000
_cell.length_c   1.000
_cell.angle_alpha   90.00
_cell.angle_beta   90.00
_cell.angle_gamma   90.00
#
_symmetry.space_group_name_H-M   'P 1'
#
loop_
_entity.id
_entity.type
_entity.pdbx_description
1 polymer ?
#
loop_
_entity_poly.entity_id
_entity_poly.type
_entity_poly.pdbx_seq_one_letter_code
_entity_poly.pdbx_strand_id
1 'polypeptide(L)'
;MSLARRLISAGFSDLEKGERFLAAPELDGLDPDRIFAGLQMAANPDTALQSLVRLIEKHPMLRELAAADPEISEPLYRVLGASEALGEFLIRHPEHLAAFEVTAGPEPLPANREQLRAALLASVRADPRSARPLAGITGAEAYAALRTAYRRGVVDLAVKDMCAADPLDFMPAVGAELADLAGAAIEAALAVSRAEAAEHFSAGEVAAVGLAVIGMGKCGARELNYISDVDVIYVI
;
A
#
# COMPACT_ATOMS: atom_id res chain seq x y z
N MET A 1 -24.80 27.03 4.91
CA MET A 1 -23.67 27.10 5.86
C MET A 1 -22.49 27.75 5.13
N SER A 2 -21.70 28.63 5.75
CA SER A 2 -20.51 29.19 5.06
C SER A 2 -19.46 28.10 4.77
N LEU A 3 -18.65 28.28 3.73
CA LEU A 3 -17.60 27.32 3.35
C LEU A 3 -16.62 27.07 4.51
N ALA A 4 -16.10 28.12 5.13
CA ALA A 4 -15.24 28.02 6.30
C ALA A 4 -15.87 27.17 7.43
N ARG A 5 -17.18 27.30 7.69
CA ARG A 5 -17.85 26.49 8.71
C ARG A 5 -17.99 25.02 8.30
N ARG A 6 -18.18 24.74 7.01
CA ARG A 6 -18.15 23.37 6.48
C ARG A 6 -16.77 22.74 6.64
N LEU A 7 -15.71 23.47 6.30
CA LEU A 7 -14.32 23.01 6.45
C LEU A 7 -13.98 22.69 7.91
N ILE A 8 -14.31 23.60 8.83
CA ILE A 8 -14.13 23.35 10.27
C ILE A 8 -14.91 22.10 10.70
N SER A 9 -16.16 21.94 10.26
CA SER A 9 -16.96 20.76 10.61
C SER A 9 -16.46 19.46 10.00
N ALA A 10 -15.67 19.54 8.92
CA ALA A 10 -15.05 18.38 8.27
C ALA A 10 -13.67 18.06 8.84
N GLY A 11 -13.15 18.85 9.80
CA GLY A 11 -11.87 18.59 10.47
C GLY A 11 -10.64 19.22 9.81
N PHE A 12 -10.82 20.18 8.90
CA PHE A 12 -9.70 20.90 8.29
C PHE A 12 -8.93 21.74 9.30
N SER A 13 -7.61 21.64 9.25
CA SER A 13 -6.70 22.43 10.07
C SER A 13 -6.25 23.72 9.38
N ASP A 14 -6.09 23.70 8.05
CA ASP A 14 -5.69 24.84 7.22
C ASP A 14 -6.84 25.23 6.27
N LEU A 15 -7.70 26.14 6.75
CA LEU A 15 -8.90 26.55 6.01
C LEU A 15 -8.56 27.25 4.69
N GLU A 16 -7.53 28.11 4.67
CA GLU A 16 -7.14 28.85 3.46
C GLU A 16 -6.63 27.90 2.38
N LYS A 17 -5.77 26.95 2.77
CA LYS A 17 -5.28 25.92 1.85
C LYS A 17 -6.42 24.99 1.40
N GLY A 18 -7.32 24.62 2.31
CA GLY A 18 -8.52 23.84 2.00
C GLY A 18 -9.43 24.52 0.98
N GLU A 19 -9.74 25.79 1.16
CA GLU A 19 -10.52 26.60 0.19
C GLU A 19 -9.83 26.65 -1.17
N ARG A 20 -8.51 26.84 -1.19
CA ARG A 20 -7.73 26.87 -2.44
C ARG A 20 -7.78 25.54 -3.20
N PHE A 21 -7.64 24.40 -2.53
CA PHE A 21 -7.71 23.10 -3.19
C PHE A 21 -9.14 22.71 -3.58
N LEU A 22 -10.16 23.14 -2.84
CA LEU A 22 -11.56 22.94 -3.24
C LEU A 22 -11.92 23.74 -4.50
N ALA A 23 -11.25 24.86 -4.74
CA ALA A 23 -11.39 25.67 -5.96
C ALA A 23 -10.50 25.18 -7.12
N ALA A 24 -9.85 24.03 -7.00
CA ALA A 24 -8.96 23.51 -8.03
C ALA A 24 -9.77 23.00 -9.25
N PRO A 25 -9.31 23.25 -10.50
CA PRO A 25 -10.03 22.85 -11.72
C PRO A 25 -10.34 21.34 -11.81
N GLU A 26 -9.53 20.54 -11.14
CA GLU A 26 -9.67 19.09 -11.02
C GLU A 26 -11.01 18.68 -10.36
N LEU A 27 -11.63 19.57 -9.60
CA LEU A 27 -12.92 19.33 -8.93
C LEU A 27 -14.10 20.07 -9.60
N ASP A 28 -13.86 20.85 -10.65
CA ASP A 28 -14.89 21.67 -11.31
C ASP A 28 -16.07 20.81 -11.81
N GLY A 29 -17.28 21.11 -11.34
CA GLY A 29 -18.49 20.38 -11.76
C GLY A 29 -18.71 19.05 -11.05
N LEU A 30 -17.85 18.65 -10.10
CA LEU A 30 -18.16 17.59 -9.16
C LEU A 30 -19.12 18.11 -8.08
N ASP A 31 -20.01 17.24 -7.59
CA ASP A 31 -20.94 17.60 -6.51
C ASP A 31 -20.15 17.90 -5.22
N PRO A 32 -20.15 19.16 -4.74
CA PRO A 32 -19.40 19.52 -3.54
C PRO A 32 -19.85 18.74 -2.32
N ASP A 33 -21.12 18.36 -2.22
CA ASP A 33 -21.63 17.63 -1.06
C ASP A 33 -21.10 16.19 -1.03
N ARG A 34 -20.85 15.56 -2.19
CA ARG A 34 -20.16 14.26 -2.29
C ARG A 34 -18.70 14.36 -1.88
N ILE A 35 -18.00 15.37 -2.38
CA ILE A 35 -16.58 15.59 -2.02
C ILE A 35 -16.44 15.84 -0.51
N PHE A 36 -17.32 16.66 0.08
CA PHE A 36 -17.29 16.90 1.52
C PHE A 36 -17.65 15.66 2.34
N ALA A 37 -18.62 14.85 1.91
CA ALA A 37 -18.93 13.58 2.58
C ALA A 37 -17.72 12.64 2.55
N GLY A 38 -17.01 12.58 1.42
CA GLY A 38 -15.72 11.92 1.26
C GLY A 38 -14.68 12.36 2.29
N LEU A 39 -14.40 13.67 2.30
CA LEU A 39 -13.38 14.27 3.16
C LEU A 39 -13.67 14.09 4.66
N GLN A 40 -14.95 14.02 5.06
CA GLN A 40 -15.33 13.76 6.45
C GLN A 40 -14.96 12.36 6.94
N MET A 41 -14.72 11.41 6.03
CA MET A 41 -14.26 10.06 6.37
C MET A 41 -12.73 9.99 6.53
N ALA A 42 -12.00 10.99 6.04
CA ALA A 42 -10.54 11.02 6.09
C ALA A 42 -10.05 11.37 7.50
N ALA A 43 -9.01 10.66 7.97
CA ALA A 43 -8.35 10.98 9.24
C ALA A 43 -7.68 12.37 9.21
N ASN A 44 -7.19 12.78 8.03
CA ASN A 44 -6.69 14.13 7.77
C ASN A 44 -7.26 14.65 6.44
N PRO A 45 -8.28 15.51 6.46
CA PRO A 45 -8.93 16.00 5.25
C PRO A 45 -8.06 16.98 4.44
N ASP A 46 -7.13 17.69 5.08
CA ASP A 46 -6.17 18.57 4.38
C ASP A 46 -5.25 17.74 3.46
N THR A 47 -4.67 16.66 3.99
CA THR A 47 -3.84 15.73 3.22
C THR A 47 -4.66 15.00 2.17
N ALA A 48 -5.86 14.51 2.53
CA ALA A 48 -6.74 13.81 1.60
C ALA A 48 -7.09 14.67 0.38
N LEU A 49 -7.50 15.92 0.61
CA LEU A 49 -7.88 16.85 -0.47
C LEU A 49 -6.69 17.18 -1.36
N GLN A 50 -5.52 17.48 -0.77
CA GLN A 50 -4.32 17.79 -1.53
C GLN A 50 -3.89 16.60 -2.41
N SER A 51 -3.86 15.39 -1.84
CA SER A 51 -3.51 14.18 -2.59
C SER A 51 -4.56 13.86 -3.65
N LEU A 52 -5.84 14.06 -3.37
CA LEU A 52 -6.94 13.82 -4.31
C LEU A 52 -6.80 14.71 -5.55
N VAL A 53 -6.61 16.02 -5.36
CA VAL A 53 -6.44 16.96 -6.48
C VAL A 53 -5.26 16.55 -7.35
N ARG A 54 -4.11 16.27 -6.75
CA ARG A 54 -2.90 15.85 -7.49
C ARG A 54 -3.08 14.51 -8.20
N LEU A 55 -3.84 13.59 -7.60
CA LEU A 55 -4.13 12.30 -8.17
C LEU A 55 -5.09 12.42 -9.36
N ILE A 56 -6.14 13.25 -9.26
CA ILE A 56 -7.05 13.56 -10.37
C ILE A 56 -6.33 14.32 -11.49
N GLU A 57 -5.44 15.26 -11.16
CA GLU A 57 -4.64 16.00 -12.15
C GLU A 57 -3.87 15.04 -13.07
N LYS A 58 -3.27 13.99 -12.49
CA LYS A 58 -2.55 12.95 -13.26
C LYS A 58 -3.46 11.91 -13.87
N HIS A 59 -4.57 11.58 -13.19
CA HIS A 59 -5.47 10.48 -13.55
C HIS A 59 -6.93 10.96 -13.52
N PRO A 60 -7.41 11.69 -14.55
CA PRO A 60 -8.73 12.33 -14.54
C PRO A 60 -9.92 11.37 -14.40
N MET A 61 -9.74 10.08 -14.73
CA MET A 61 -10.75 9.04 -14.56
C MET A 61 -11.21 8.88 -13.09
N LEU A 62 -10.37 9.24 -12.11
CA LEU A 62 -10.73 9.17 -10.70
C LEU A 62 -11.75 10.21 -10.25
N ARG A 63 -12.09 11.18 -11.11
CA ARG A 63 -13.19 12.12 -10.83
C ARG A 63 -14.50 11.39 -10.59
N GLU A 64 -14.74 10.30 -11.32
CA GLU A 64 -15.93 9.48 -11.16
C GLU A 64 -15.95 8.79 -9.79
N LEU A 65 -14.83 8.18 -9.38
CA LEU A 65 -14.70 7.55 -8.07
C LEU A 65 -14.80 8.58 -6.93
N ALA A 66 -14.15 9.73 -7.06
CA ALA A 66 -14.16 10.78 -6.05
C ALA A 66 -15.57 11.35 -5.80
N ALA A 67 -16.39 11.45 -6.86
CA ALA A 67 -17.76 11.94 -6.78
C ALA A 67 -18.82 10.82 -6.62
N ALA A 68 -18.40 9.56 -6.50
CA ALA A 68 -19.29 8.43 -6.29
C ALA A 68 -19.98 8.49 -4.92
N ASP A 69 -20.95 7.60 -4.69
CA ASP A 69 -21.56 7.44 -3.38
C ASP A 69 -20.49 7.20 -2.29
N PRO A 70 -20.66 7.74 -1.07
CA PRO A 70 -19.67 7.61 0.01
C PRO A 70 -19.22 6.18 0.28
N GLU A 71 -20.13 5.20 0.19
CA GLU A 71 -19.80 3.77 0.36
C GLU A 71 -18.78 3.26 -0.67
N ILE A 72 -18.73 3.86 -1.86
CA ILE A 72 -17.82 3.49 -2.95
C ILE A 72 -16.52 4.30 -2.86
N SER A 73 -16.62 5.58 -2.52
CA SER A 73 -15.47 6.50 -2.48
C SER A 73 -14.70 6.46 -1.15
N GLU A 74 -15.25 5.83 -0.12
CA GLU A 74 -14.66 5.74 1.23
C GLU A 74 -13.19 5.26 1.25
N PRO A 75 -12.81 4.14 0.59
CA PRO A 75 -11.43 3.68 0.59
C PRO A 75 -10.43 4.74 0.07
N LEU A 76 -10.82 5.48 -0.97
CA LEU A 76 -10.00 6.53 -1.56
C LEU A 76 -9.72 7.63 -0.53
N TYR A 77 -10.76 8.20 0.06
CA TYR A 77 -10.61 9.30 1.01
C TYR A 77 -9.87 8.90 2.28
N ARG A 78 -10.16 7.71 2.81
CA ARG A 78 -9.51 7.20 4.02
C ARG A 78 -8.02 6.97 3.82
N VAL A 79 -7.62 6.31 2.72
CA VAL A 79 -6.20 6.05 2.44
C VAL A 79 -5.44 7.35 2.16
N LEU A 80 -6.01 8.25 1.35
CA LEU A 80 -5.37 9.54 1.04
C LEU A 80 -5.24 10.43 2.28
N GLY A 81 -6.18 10.35 3.23
CA GLY A 81 -6.08 11.05 4.50
C GLY A 81 -5.12 10.41 5.50
N ALA A 82 -4.91 9.10 5.40
CA ALA A 82 -4.03 8.36 6.31
C ALA A 82 -2.54 8.44 5.92
N SER A 83 -2.22 8.52 4.62
CA SER A 83 -0.83 8.46 4.16
C SER A 83 -0.55 9.23 2.87
N GLU A 84 0.19 10.32 3.01
CA GLU A 84 0.78 11.05 1.86
C GLU A 84 1.67 10.12 1.03
N ALA A 85 2.43 9.23 1.67
CA ALA A 85 3.35 8.32 0.98
C ALA A 85 2.61 7.32 0.07
N LEU A 86 1.44 6.82 0.50
CA LEU A 86 0.59 5.96 -0.33
C LEU A 86 -0.08 6.77 -1.45
N GLY A 87 -0.53 8.00 -1.18
CA GLY A 87 -1.00 8.91 -2.22
C GLY A 87 0.05 9.17 -3.31
N GLU A 88 1.28 9.50 -2.92
CA GLU A 88 2.42 9.69 -3.84
C GLU A 88 2.79 8.42 -4.62
N PHE A 89 2.60 7.25 -4.01
CA PHE A 89 2.81 5.98 -4.69
C PHE A 89 1.76 5.78 -5.79
N LEU A 90 0.48 5.99 -5.48
CA LEU A 90 -0.63 5.83 -6.43
C LEU A 90 -0.60 6.86 -7.57
N ILE A 91 -0.10 8.07 -7.32
CA ILE A 91 0.15 9.06 -8.38
C ILE A 91 1.13 8.51 -9.42
N ARG A 92 2.18 7.80 -8.97
CA ARG A 92 3.23 7.22 -9.83
C ARG A 92 2.87 5.86 -10.41
N HIS A 93 1.93 5.15 -9.78
CA HIS A 93 1.52 3.79 -10.13
C HIS A 93 -0.02 3.68 -10.22
N PRO A 94 -0.65 4.33 -11.21
CA PRO A 94 -2.11 4.33 -11.37
C PRO A 94 -2.70 2.94 -11.63
N GLU A 95 -1.92 1.99 -12.13
CA GLU A 95 -2.31 0.59 -12.29
C GLU A 95 -2.74 -0.09 -10.98
N HIS A 96 -2.51 0.56 -9.84
CA HIS A 96 -2.89 0.09 -8.52
C HIS A 96 -4.15 0.74 -7.94
N LEU A 97 -4.78 1.65 -8.67
CA LEU A 97 -6.02 2.32 -8.24
C LEU A 97 -7.21 1.36 -8.10
N ALA A 98 -7.18 0.20 -8.76
CA ALA A 98 -8.15 -0.87 -8.55
C ALA A 98 -8.19 -1.39 -7.10
N ALA A 99 -7.20 -1.06 -6.26
CA ALA A 99 -7.25 -1.35 -4.83
C ALA A 99 -8.45 -0.68 -4.12
N PHE A 100 -8.98 0.42 -4.67
CA PHE A 100 -10.16 1.10 -4.11
C PHE A 100 -11.49 0.45 -4.47
N GLU A 101 -11.51 -0.52 -5.39
CA GLU A 101 -12.72 -1.28 -5.73
C GLU A 101 -13.03 -2.38 -4.69
N VAL A 102 -12.12 -2.60 -3.74
CA VAL A 102 -12.26 -3.61 -2.70
C VAL A 102 -13.21 -3.12 -1.61
N THR A 103 -14.37 -3.74 -1.50
CA THR A 103 -15.26 -3.55 -0.35
C THR A 103 -14.68 -4.30 0.86
N ALA A 104 -14.39 -3.60 1.95
CA ALA A 104 -13.99 -4.23 3.19
C ALA A 104 -15.15 -5.10 3.72
N GLY A 105 -14.86 -6.36 4.06
CA GLY A 105 -15.80 -7.23 4.75
C GLY A 105 -15.88 -6.91 6.24
N PRO A 106 -16.94 -7.34 6.94
CA PRO A 106 -17.14 -7.04 8.37
C PRO A 106 -16.11 -7.72 9.29
N GLU A 107 -15.41 -8.75 8.82
CA GLU A 107 -14.43 -9.49 9.62
C GLU A 107 -13.01 -9.42 9.01
N PRO A 108 -11.97 -9.38 9.84
CA PRO A 108 -10.60 -9.58 9.39
C PRO A 108 -10.43 -10.96 8.77
N LEU A 109 -10.34 -11.01 7.45
CA LEU A 109 -9.87 -12.21 6.78
C LEU A 109 -8.36 -12.29 6.94
N PRO A 110 -7.81 -13.39 7.49
CA PRO A 110 -6.38 -13.53 7.62
C PRO A 110 -5.72 -13.47 6.24
N ALA A 111 -4.61 -12.74 6.17
CA ALA A 111 -3.82 -12.63 4.96
C ALA A 111 -3.44 -14.03 4.44
N ASN A 112 -3.64 -14.25 3.15
CA ASN A 112 -3.14 -15.46 2.52
C ASN A 112 -1.63 -15.30 2.28
N ARG A 113 -0.82 -15.77 3.23
CA ARG A 113 0.65 -15.72 3.15
C ARG A 113 1.18 -16.31 1.84
N GLU A 114 0.59 -17.38 1.33
CA GLU A 114 1.01 -18.00 0.08
C GLU A 114 0.74 -17.07 -1.11
N GLN A 115 -0.39 -16.36 -1.11
CA GLN A 115 -0.71 -15.37 -2.12
C GLN A 115 0.25 -14.16 -2.08
N LEU A 116 0.57 -13.66 -0.89
CA LEU A 116 1.56 -12.59 -0.72
C LEU A 116 2.92 -13.03 -1.25
N ARG A 117 3.41 -14.19 -0.79
CA ARG A 117 4.65 -14.79 -1.29
C ARG A 117 4.65 -14.93 -2.80
N ALA A 118 3.55 -15.43 -3.38
CA ALA A 118 3.42 -15.59 -4.81
C ALA A 118 3.47 -14.26 -5.57
N ALA A 119 2.80 -13.23 -5.08
CA ALA A 119 2.80 -11.91 -5.70
C ALA A 119 4.20 -11.26 -5.70
N LEU A 120 4.92 -11.33 -4.56
CA LEU A 120 6.25 -10.74 -4.45
C LEU A 120 7.28 -11.53 -5.29
N LEU A 121 7.22 -12.86 -5.32
CA LEU A 121 8.09 -13.68 -6.18
C LEU A 121 7.80 -13.46 -7.67
N ALA A 122 6.52 -13.37 -8.05
CA ALA A 122 6.13 -13.10 -9.43
C ALA A 122 6.62 -11.73 -9.92
N SER A 123 6.69 -10.73 -9.03
CA SER A 123 7.19 -9.39 -9.37
C SER A 123 8.64 -9.40 -9.86
N VAL A 124 9.46 -10.35 -9.39
CA VAL A 124 10.85 -10.57 -9.82
C VAL A 124 10.98 -11.74 -10.81
N ARG A 125 9.87 -12.16 -11.42
CA ARG A 125 9.78 -13.28 -12.38
C ARG A 125 10.29 -14.62 -11.82
N ALA A 126 10.20 -14.84 -10.51
CA ALA A 126 10.54 -16.11 -9.87
C ALA A 126 9.33 -17.06 -9.82
N ASP A 127 9.54 -18.38 -9.91
CA ASP A 127 8.47 -19.37 -9.75
C ASP A 127 8.05 -19.46 -8.26
N PRO A 128 6.81 -19.08 -7.92
CA PRO A 128 6.34 -19.13 -6.54
C PRO A 128 6.12 -20.55 -6.04
N ARG A 129 6.16 -21.59 -6.88
CA ARG A 129 6.06 -22.98 -6.41
C ARG A 129 7.42 -23.58 -6.07
N SER A 130 8.51 -22.90 -6.42
CA SER A 130 9.86 -23.35 -6.09
C SER A 130 10.12 -23.19 -4.59
N ALA A 131 10.70 -24.22 -3.97
CA ALA A 131 11.23 -24.16 -2.61
C ALA A 131 12.52 -23.32 -2.51
N ARG A 132 13.20 -23.11 -3.65
CA ARG A 132 14.38 -22.25 -3.77
C ARG A 132 14.20 -21.36 -5.02
N PRO A 133 13.39 -20.31 -4.92
CA PRO A 133 13.10 -19.47 -6.07
C PRO A 133 14.37 -18.80 -6.59
N LEU A 134 14.41 -18.63 -7.92
CA LEU A 134 15.44 -17.89 -8.64
C LEU A 134 14.71 -16.80 -9.44
N ALA A 135 15.15 -15.55 -9.31
CA ALA A 135 14.56 -14.45 -10.06
C ALA A 135 14.90 -14.52 -11.55
N GLY A 136 13.96 -14.09 -12.39
CA GLY A 136 14.18 -13.97 -13.85
C GLY A 136 14.71 -12.60 -14.27
N ILE A 137 14.85 -11.67 -13.32
CA ILE A 137 15.44 -10.34 -13.48
C ILE A 137 16.35 -10.01 -12.29
N THR A 138 17.36 -9.18 -12.50
CA THR A 138 18.35 -8.78 -11.50
C THR A 138 18.54 -7.26 -11.47
N GLY A 139 19.32 -6.76 -10.50
CA GLY A 139 19.72 -5.35 -10.43
C GLY A 139 18.55 -4.37 -10.29
N ALA A 140 18.72 -3.18 -10.88
CA ALA A 140 17.80 -2.06 -10.67
C ALA A 140 16.35 -2.36 -11.09
N GLU A 141 16.15 -3.17 -12.14
CA GLU A 141 14.82 -3.60 -12.59
C GLU A 141 14.13 -4.44 -11.52
N ALA A 142 14.81 -5.46 -10.99
CA ALA A 142 14.28 -6.32 -9.93
C ALA A 142 13.98 -5.53 -8.65
N TYR A 143 14.86 -4.60 -8.27
CA TYR A 143 14.68 -3.79 -7.06
C TYR A 143 13.50 -2.83 -7.19
N ALA A 144 13.27 -2.27 -8.38
CA ALA A 144 12.11 -1.43 -8.65
C ALA A 144 10.82 -2.26 -8.62
N ALA A 145 10.79 -3.39 -9.32
CA ALA A 145 9.63 -4.28 -9.38
C ALA A 145 9.21 -4.77 -7.98
N LEU A 146 10.18 -5.20 -7.17
CA LEU A 146 9.94 -5.66 -5.81
C LEU A 146 9.39 -4.54 -4.90
N ARG A 147 9.97 -3.33 -4.97
CA ARG A 147 9.49 -2.17 -4.20
C ARG A 147 8.06 -1.78 -4.58
N THR A 148 7.73 -1.79 -5.87
CA THR A 148 6.37 -1.50 -6.34
C THR A 148 5.39 -2.57 -5.86
N ALA A 149 5.73 -3.85 -5.99
CA ALA A 149 4.87 -4.95 -5.53
C ALA A 149 4.65 -4.93 -4.01
N TYR A 150 5.69 -4.65 -3.22
CA TYR A 150 5.56 -4.50 -1.77
C TYR A 150 4.63 -3.34 -1.42
N ARG A 151 4.83 -2.15 -2.02
CA ARG A 151 3.97 -0.99 -1.77
C ARG A 151 2.53 -1.22 -2.21
N ARG A 152 2.31 -1.97 -3.29
CA ARG A 152 0.97 -2.42 -3.68
C ARG A 152 0.32 -3.24 -2.57
N GLY A 153 1.03 -4.23 -2.02
CA GLY A 153 0.52 -5.01 -0.87
C GLY A 153 0.19 -4.14 0.34
N VAL A 154 1.02 -3.11 0.63
CA VAL A 154 0.74 -2.14 1.69
C VAL A 154 -0.50 -1.30 1.40
N VAL A 155 -0.75 -0.89 0.15
CA VAL A 155 -1.99 -0.19 -0.24
C VAL A 155 -3.21 -1.10 0.00
N ASP A 156 -3.16 -2.35 -0.47
CA ASP A 156 -4.26 -3.30 -0.30
C ASP A 156 -4.57 -3.53 1.18
N LEU A 157 -3.54 -3.63 2.03
CA LEU A 157 -3.71 -3.72 3.49
C LEU A 157 -4.27 -2.43 4.10
N ALA A 158 -3.75 -1.26 3.69
CA ALA A 158 -4.21 0.03 4.20
C ALA A 158 -5.68 0.29 3.89
N VAL A 159 -6.18 -0.15 2.72
CA VAL A 159 -7.61 -0.12 2.40
C VAL A 159 -8.40 -0.94 3.42
N LYS A 160 -8.01 -2.19 3.68
CA LYS A 160 -8.71 -3.06 4.65
C LYS A 160 -8.69 -2.48 6.06
N ASP A 161 -7.53 -1.99 6.49
CA ASP A 161 -7.29 -1.43 7.82
C ASP A 161 -8.14 -0.17 8.05
N MET A 162 -8.10 0.78 7.12
CA MET A 162 -8.83 2.03 7.27
C MET A 162 -10.35 1.88 7.15
N CYS A 163 -10.81 0.88 6.39
CA CYS A 163 -12.23 0.57 6.22
C CYS A 163 -12.74 -0.50 7.20
N ALA A 164 -11.92 -0.94 8.17
CA ALA A 164 -12.35 -1.92 9.16
C ALA A 164 -13.46 -1.35 10.05
N ALA A 165 -14.48 -2.15 10.34
CA ALA A 165 -15.59 -1.76 11.22
C ALA A 165 -15.12 -1.55 12.68
N ASP A 166 -14.17 -2.39 13.14
CA ASP A 166 -13.48 -2.21 14.42
C ASP A 166 -11.95 -2.25 14.19
N PRO A 167 -11.29 -1.07 14.13
CA PRO A 167 -9.86 -1.00 13.90
C PRO A 167 -9.00 -1.62 15.01
N LEU A 168 -9.48 -1.62 16.27
CA LEU A 168 -8.71 -2.18 17.39
C LEU A 168 -8.67 -3.71 17.32
N ASP A 169 -9.80 -4.31 16.95
CA ASP A 169 -9.89 -5.75 16.72
C ASP A 169 -9.16 -6.18 15.44
N PHE A 170 -9.10 -5.30 14.42
CA PHE A 170 -8.38 -5.57 13.16
C PHE A 170 -6.85 -5.42 13.30
N MET A 171 -6.37 -4.58 14.22
CA MET A 171 -4.95 -4.24 14.38
C MET A 171 -3.99 -5.45 14.47
N PRO A 172 -4.27 -6.54 15.22
CA PRO A 172 -3.40 -7.71 15.24
C PRO A 172 -3.26 -8.39 13.87
N ALA A 173 -4.32 -8.42 13.07
CA ALA A 173 -4.29 -8.97 11.71
C ALA A 173 -3.44 -8.11 10.78
N VAL A 174 -3.48 -6.78 10.93
CA VAL A 174 -2.62 -5.83 10.19
C VAL A 174 -1.16 -6.11 10.47
N GLY A 175 -0.77 -6.23 11.74
CA GLY A 175 0.62 -6.49 12.11
C GLY A 175 1.14 -7.83 11.60
N ALA A 176 0.28 -8.83 11.57
CA ALA A 176 0.58 -10.13 10.99
C ALA A 176 0.74 -10.08 9.46
N GLU A 177 -0.16 -9.39 8.75
CA GLU A 177 -0.10 -9.22 7.28
C GLU A 177 1.14 -8.41 6.86
N LEU A 178 1.49 -7.35 7.60
CA LEU A 178 2.74 -6.60 7.39
C LEU A 178 3.99 -7.46 7.57
N ALA A 179 4.02 -8.31 8.61
CA ALA A 179 5.13 -9.23 8.83
C ALA A 179 5.22 -10.29 7.70
N ASP A 180 4.07 -10.81 7.25
CA ASP A 180 4.01 -11.77 6.14
C ASP A 180 4.43 -11.12 4.81
N LEU A 181 4.06 -9.86 4.54
CA LEU A 181 4.55 -9.05 3.42
C LEU A 181 6.07 -8.85 3.48
N ALA A 182 6.61 -8.51 4.65
CA ALA A 182 8.05 -8.36 4.85
C ALA A 182 8.80 -9.67 4.59
N GLY A 183 8.30 -10.80 5.11
CA GLY A 183 8.84 -12.13 4.84
C GLY A 183 8.84 -12.49 3.35
N ALA A 184 7.71 -12.24 2.66
CA ALA A 184 7.60 -12.44 1.22
C ALA A 184 8.59 -11.57 0.42
N ALA A 185 8.80 -10.31 0.83
CA ALA A 185 9.77 -9.42 0.21
C ALA A 185 11.21 -9.89 0.41
N ILE A 186 11.55 -10.37 1.61
CA ILE A 186 12.87 -10.96 1.91
C ILE A 186 13.13 -12.19 1.03
N GLU A 187 12.14 -13.06 0.86
CA GLU A 187 12.30 -14.25 0.02
C GLU A 187 12.47 -13.90 -1.47
N ALA A 188 11.73 -12.91 -1.97
CA ALA A 188 11.91 -12.40 -3.32
C ALA A 188 13.28 -11.72 -3.50
N ALA A 189 13.74 -10.95 -2.52
CA ALA A 189 15.08 -10.38 -2.53
C ALA A 189 16.16 -11.47 -2.55
N LEU A 190 15.99 -12.55 -1.79
CA LEU A 190 16.90 -13.69 -1.81
C LEU A 190 16.89 -14.41 -3.18
N ALA A 191 15.74 -14.51 -3.84
CA ALA A 191 15.66 -15.03 -5.20
C ALA A 191 16.46 -14.18 -6.20
N VAL A 192 16.45 -12.85 -6.03
CA VAL A 192 17.25 -11.90 -6.82
C VAL A 192 18.73 -12.05 -6.51
N SER A 193 19.12 -12.09 -5.23
CA SER A 193 20.53 -12.27 -4.84
C SER A 193 21.13 -13.59 -5.33
N ARG A 194 20.33 -14.67 -5.39
CA ARG A 194 20.76 -15.94 -6.00
C ARG A 194 21.00 -15.80 -7.50
N ALA A 195 20.14 -15.08 -8.21
CA ALA A 195 20.29 -14.84 -9.64
C ALA A 195 21.53 -13.97 -9.94
N GLU A 196 21.77 -12.94 -9.13
CA GLU A 196 22.98 -12.11 -9.21
C GLU A 196 24.26 -12.93 -8.90
N ALA A 197 24.23 -13.79 -7.88
CA ALA A 197 25.36 -14.67 -7.58
C ALA A 197 25.68 -15.64 -8.73
N ALA A 198 24.67 -16.08 -9.47
CA ALA A 198 24.85 -16.96 -10.62
C ALA A 198 25.58 -16.30 -11.81
N GLU A 199 25.81 -14.98 -11.77
CA GLU A 199 26.66 -14.27 -12.73
C GLU A 199 28.16 -14.51 -12.47
N HIS A 200 28.52 -14.91 -11.25
CA HIS A 200 29.91 -15.07 -10.81
C HIS A 200 30.26 -16.49 -10.36
N PHE A 201 29.26 -17.28 -9.96
CA PHE A 201 29.42 -18.64 -9.45
C PHE A 201 28.59 -19.62 -10.26
N SER A 202 29.03 -20.89 -10.30
CA SER A 202 28.25 -21.94 -10.97
C SER A 202 26.92 -22.20 -10.27
N ALA A 203 25.94 -22.72 -11.01
CA ALA A 203 24.63 -23.07 -10.45
C ALA A 203 24.74 -24.06 -9.27
N GLY A 204 25.73 -24.96 -9.28
CA GLY A 204 26.00 -25.89 -8.18
C GLY A 204 26.50 -25.20 -6.93
N GLU A 205 27.40 -24.22 -7.06
CA GLU A 205 27.92 -23.43 -5.94
C GLU A 205 26.81 -22.58 -5.30
N VAL A 206 26.01 -21.87 -6.11
CA VAL A 206 24.87 -21.09 -5.60
C VAL A 206 23.84 -21.98 -4.90
N ALA A 207 23.54 -23.15 -5.46
CA ALA A 207 22.59 -24.10 -4.88
C ALA A 207 23.11 -24.76 -3.58
N ALA A 208 24.42 -24.83 -3.38
CA ALA A 208 25.02 -25.37 -2.17
C ALA A 208 24.90 -24.42 -0.97
N VAL A 209 24.64 -23.13 -1.19
CA VAL A 209 24.49 -22.13 -0.12
C VAL A 209 23.14 -22.31 0.60
N GLY A 210 23.21 -22.81 1.83
CA GLY A 210 22.08 -23.01 2.73
C GLY A 210 21.68 -21.76 3.53
N LEU A 211 21.52 -20.60 2.89
CA LEU A 211 21.20 -19.37 3.59
C LEU A 211 19.78 -19.39 4.19
N ALA A 212 19.69 -19.10 5.49
CA ALA A 212 18.45 -18.77 6.19
C ALA A 212 18.45 -17.31 6.64
N VAL A 213 17.29 -16.66 6.58
CA VAL A 213 17.04 -15.32 7.10
C VAL A 213 16.01 -15.43 8.22
N ILE A 214 16.40 -15.09 9.44
CA ILE A 214 15.57 -15.20 10.63
C ILE A 214 15.05 -13.81 10.99
N GLY A 215 13.74 -13.60 10.86
CA GLY A 215 13.07 -12.39 11.31
C GLY A 215 13.08 -12.30 12.84
N MET A 216 13.58 -11.18 13.36
CA MET A 216 13.69 -10.89 14.78
C MET A 216 12.64 -9.85 15.19
N GLY A 217 12.55 -9.57 16.50
CA GLY A 217 11.71 -8.51 17.04
C GLY A 217 10.25 -8.62 16.60
N LYS A 218 9.66 -7.49 16.20
CA LYS A 218 8.26 -7.41 15.75
C LYS A 218 7.98 -8.25 14.50
N CYS A 219 8.93 -8.32 13.56
CA CYS A 219 8.78 -9.13 12.37
C CYS A 219 8.69 -10.62 12.74
N GLY A 220 9.59 -11.08 13.60
CA GLY A 220 9.60 -12.46 14.10
C GLY A 220 8.36 -12.80 14.94
N ALA A 221 7.86 -11.84 15.71
CA ALA A 221 6.64 -11.97 16.51
C ALA A 221 5.34 -11.85 15.70
N ARG A 222 5.40 -11.46 14.41
CA ARG A 222 4.24 -11.14 13.56
C ARG A 222 3.37 -9.99 14.10
N GLU A 223 4.03 -8.97 14.64
CA GLU A 223 3.42 -7.76 15.22
C GLU A 223 4.05 -6.50 14.61
N LEU A 224 4.30 -6.52 13.30
CA LEU A 224 4.93 -5.40 12.60
C LEU A 224 4.00 -4.17 12.58
N ASN A 225 4.55 -2.97 12.41
CA ASN A 225 3.77 -1.77 12.10
C ASN A 225 4.26 -1.11 10.80
N TYR A 226 3.47 -0.20 10.22
CA TYR A 226 3.73 0.39 8.91
C TYR A 226 5.10 1.09 8.75
N ILE A 227 5.71 1.53 9.86
CA ILE A 227 6.98 2.26 9.88
C ILE A 227 8.10 1.46 10.57
N SER A 228 7.89 0.17 10.85
CA SER A 228 8.88 -0.66 11.53
C SER A 228 10.00 -1.05 10.58
N ASP A 229 11.21 -1.01 11.11
CA ASP A 229 12.34 -1.72 10.50
C ASP A 229 12.13 -3.24 10.62
N VAL A 230 12.76 -3.99 9.72
CA VAL A 230 12.74 -5.45 9.71
C VAL A 230 14.09 -5.95 10.19
N ASP A 231 14.16 -6.30 11.47
CA ASP A 231 15.35 -6.87 12.09
C ASP A 231 15.56 -8.31 11.64
N VAL A 232 16.73 -8.64 11.10
CA VAL A 232 17.04 -10.00 10.63
C VAL A 232 18.42 -10.49 11.05
N ILE A 233 18.55 -11.80 11.21
CA ILE A 233 19.82 -12.51 11.36
C ILE A 233 20.00 -13.46 10.16
N TYR A 234 21.20 -13.46 9.58
CA TYR A 234 21.58 -14.37 8.50
C TYR A 234 22.34 -15.56 9.07
N VAL A 235 21.99 -16.77 8.62
CA VAL A 235 22.65 -18.03 9.01
C VAL A 235 23.01 -18.82 7.75
N ILE A 236 24.23 -19.33 7.67
CA ILE A 236 24.78 -20.11 6.54
C ILE A 236 25.27 -21.46 7.05
#